data_AF-A0A7W0FGT0-F1
#
_entry.id   AF-A0A7W0FGT0-F1
#
_cell.length_a   1.000
_cell.length_b   1.000
_cell.length_c   1.000
_cell.angle_alpha   90.00
_cell.angle_beta   90.00
_cell.angle_gamma   90.00
#
_symmetry.space_group_name_H-M   'P 1'
#
loop_
_entity.id
_entity.type
_entity.pdbx_description
1 polymer ?
#
loop_
_entity_poly.entity_id
_entity_poly.type
_entity_poly.pdbx_seq_one_letter_code
_entity_poly.pdbx_strand_id
1 'polypeptide(L)'
;MDISKEISIIFQGPYLDGITDKCLEITRNAIPNSEIIFSTWLDSNCNSTQVDLLLENKDPGGEYYCDFPKIIYSANRQIVSTLAGLKKATRKYAIKIRSDMYLENYSFFD
;
A
#
# COMPACT_ATOMS: atom_id res chain seq x y z
N MET A 1 -12.63 -8.41 -21.31
CA MET A 1 -11.21 -8.17 -20.99
C MET A 1 -11.12 -8.14 -19.48
N ASP A 2 -10.21 -8.89 -18.87
CA ASP A 2 -10.10 -8.91 -17.42
C ASP A 2 -9.33 -7.67 -16.95
N ILE A 3 -10.06 -6.64 -16.54
CA ILE A 3 -9.53 -5.34 -16.11
C ILE A 3 -8.60 -5.47 -14.91
N SER A 4 -8.75 -6.52 -14.08
CA SER A 4 -7.88 -6.73 -12.91
C SER A 4 -6.41 -6.85 -13.29
N LYS A 5 -6.10 -7.37 -14.48
CA LYS A 5 -4.73 -7.46 -15.04
C LYS A 5 -4.11 -6.11 -15.41
N GLU A 6 -4.92 -5.06 -15.47
CA GLU A 6 -4.50 -3.69 -15.79
C GLU A 6 -4.30 -2.82 -14.53
N ILE A 7 -4.42 -3.39 -13.33
CA ILE A 7 -4.38 -2.64 -12.07
C ILE A 7 -3.14 -3.00 -11.24
N SER A 8 -2.40 -1.98 -10.81
CA SER A 8 -1.41 -2.05 -9.73
C SER A 8 -2.03 -1.48 -8.45
N ILE A 9 -2.03 -2.24 -7.37
CA ILE A 9 -2.52 -1.84 -6.06
C ILE A 9 -1.33 -1.59 -5.16
N ILE A 10 -1.14 -0.34 -4.75
CA ILE A 10 -0.10 0.08 -3.83
C ILE A 10 -0.67 0.11 -2.42
N PHE A 11 -0.30 -0.90 -1.62
CA PHE A 11 -0.45 -0.84 -0.16
C PHE A 11 0.62 0.07 0.41
N GLN A 12 0.21 1.03 1.21
CA GLN A 12 1.05 2.09 1.71
C GLN A 12 0.96 2.16 3.23
N GLY A 13 2.10 2.05 3.93
CA GLY A 13 2.15 2.25 5.38
C GLY A 13 2.98 1.20 6.11
N PRO A 14 3.03 1.26 7.45
CA PRO A 14 3.72 0.26 8.23
C PRO A 14 3.06 -1.11 8.04
N TYR A 15 3.86 -2.16 8.14
CA TYR A 15 3.34 -3.51 8.30
C TYR A 15 2.78 -3.66 9.72
N LEU A 16 1.51 -4.03 9.82
CA LEU A 16 0.83 -4.33 11.06
C LEU A 16 0.50 -5.82 11.07
N ASP A 17 1.27 -6.59 11.83
CA ASP A 17 1.15 -8.04 11.92
C ASP A 17 -0.32 -8.47 12.16
N GLY A 18 -0.81 -9.40 11.34
CA GLY A 18 -2.19 -9.88 11.34
C GLY A 18 -3.21 -8.94 10.69
N ILE A 19 -3.09 -7.61 10.84
CA ILE A 19 -4.00 -6.64 10.21
C ILE A 19 -3.70 -6.52 8.72
N THR A 20 -2.45 -6.21 8.38
CA THR A 20 -2.03 -6.03 6.99
C THR A 20 -2.16 -7.33 6.21
N ASP A 21 -1.86 -8.48 6.82
CA ASP A 21 -2.01 -9.79 6.17
C ASP A 21 -3.46 -10.06 5.77
N LYS A 22 -4.40 -9.82 6.69
CA LYS A 22 -5.82 -9.96 6.41
C LYS A 22 -6.27 -9.00 5.30
N CYS A 23 -5.77 -7.77 5.31
CA CYS A 23 -6.13 -6.78 4.29
C CYS A 23 -5.61 -7.18 2.89
N LEU A 24 -4.39 -7.70 2.83
CA LEU A 24 -3.78 -8.22 1.61
C LEU A 24 -4.52 -9.46 1.09
N GLU A 25 -4.88 -10.39 1.97
CA GLU A 25 -5.63 -11.60 1.61
C GLU A 25 -7.01 -11.26 1.02
N ILE A 26 -7.78 -10.40 1.69
CA ILE A 26 -9.10 -9.98 1.20
C ILE A 26 -8.97 -9.30 -0.17
N THR A 27 -7.99 -8.39 -0.31
CA THR A 27 -7.79 -7.67 -1.57
C THR A 27 -7.34 -8.60 -2.70
N ARG A 28 -6.44 -9.56 -2.43
CA ARG A 28 -6.03 -10.56 -3.41
C ARG A 28 -7.22 -11.41 -3.85
N ASN A 29 -8.09 -11.82 -2.93
CA ASN A 29 -9.28 -12.59 -3.27
C ASN A 29 -10.28 -11.77 -4.12
N ALA A 30 -10.43 -10.48 -3.83
CA ALA A 30 -11.32 -9.59 -4.58
C ALA A 30 -10.79 -9.24 -5.97
N ILE A 31 -9.46 -9.10 -6.14
CA ILE A 31 -8.81 -8.61 -7.36
C ILE A 31 -7.63 -9.53 -7.75
N PRO A 32 -7.90 -10.81 -8.09
CA PRO A 32 -6.89 -11.87 -8.12
C PRO A 32 -5.72 -11.63 -9.07
N ASN A 33 -5.96 -11.05 -10.24
CA ASN A 33 -4.92 -10.86 -11.25
C ASN A 33 -4.27 -9.46 -11.22
N SER A 34 -4.53 -8.66 -10.18
CA SER A 34 -3.84 -7.39 -9.98
C SER A 34 -2.38 -7.58 -9.58
N GLU A 35 -1.57 -6.56 -9.83
CA GLU A 35 -0.22 -6.45 -9.25
C GLU A 35 -0.35 -5.80 -7.87
N ILE A 36 0.01 -6.50 -6.80
CA ILE A 36 0.01 -5.96 -5.44
C ILE A 36 1.45 -5.58 -5.06
N ILE A 37 1.66 -4.28 -4.87
CA ILE A 37 2.91 -3.71 -4.39
C ILE A 37 2.69 -3.26 -2.95
N PHE A 38 3.45 -3.78 -2.00
CA PHE A 38 3.43 -3.29 -0.63
C PHE A 38 4.67 -2.43 -0.35
N SER A 39 4.44 -1.14 -0.10
CA SER A 39 5.47 -0.15 0.19
C SER A 39 5.43 0.23 1.67
N THR A 40 6.43 -0.27 2.40
CA THR A 40 6.55 -0.23 3.87
C THR A 40 7.93 0.31 4.28
N TRP A 41 8.29 0.19 5.55
CA TRP A 41 9.55 0.66 6.13
C TRP A 41 10.62 -0.43 6.15
N LEU A 42 11.89 -0.04 6.18
CA LEU A 42 12.98 -0.97 6.48
C LEU A 42 12.72 -1.71 7.80
N ASP A 43 13.13 -2.98 7.83
CA ASP A 43 12.99 -3.87 8.98
C ASP A 43 11.52 -4.09 9.38
N SER A 44 10.58 -4.00 8.43
CA SER A 44 9.16 -4.20 8.75
C SER A 44 8.83 -5.64 9.12
N ASN A 45 9.75 -6.59 8.86
CA ASN A 45 9.55 -8.04 9.08
C ASN A 45 8.29 -8.59 8.39
N CYS A 46 7.89 -8.01 7.25
CA CYS A 46 6.74 -8.49 6.50
C CYS A 46 7.11 -9.80 5.80
N ASN A 47 6.29 -10.83 5.99
CA ASN A 47 6.47 -12.16 5.39
C ASN A 47 5.27 -12.59 4.52
N SER A 48 4.39 -11.64 4.18
CA SER A 48 3.18 -11.94 3.42
C SER A 48 3.50 -12.49 2.03
N THR A 49 2.84 -13.58 1.65
CA THR A 49 2.95 -14.19 0.31
C THR A 49 1.96 -13.61 -0.70
N GLN A 50 1.12 -12.65 -0.29
CA GLN A 50 0.08 -12.06 -1.11
C GLN A 50 0.56 -10.90 -1.99
N VAL A 51 1.78 -10.42 -1.74
CA VAL A 51 2.41 -9.30 -2.45
C VAL A 51 3.26 -9.81 -3.62
N ASP A 52 3.17 -9.14 -4.76
CA ASP A 52 4.06 -9.40 -5.90
C ASP A 52 5.41 -8.68 -5.72
N LEU A 53 5.40 -7.55 -5.01
CA LEU A 53 6.60 -6.77 -4.72
C LEU A 53 6.50 -6.13 -3.33
N LEU A 54 7.48 -6.42 -2.48
CA LEU A 54 7.71 -5.72 -1.22
C LEU A 54 8.78 -4.63 -1.42
N LEU A 55 8.46 -3.40 -1.01
CA LEU A 55 9.37 -2.27 -1.03
C LEU A 55 9.61 -1.76 0.38
N GLU A 56 10.86 -1.82 0.83
CA GLU A 56 11.27 -1.30 2.12
C GLU A 56 11.93 0.06 1.97
N ASN A 57 11.30 1.09 2.53
CA ASN A 57 11.72 2.46 2.44
C ASN A 57 12.40 2.92 3.73
N LYS A 58 13.38 3.82 3.61
CA LYS A 58 13.85 4.58 4.77
C LYS A 58 12.73 5.50 5.24
N ASP A 59 12.41 5.41 6.52
CA ASP A 59 11.42 6.26 7.16
C ASP A 59 11.87 7.74 7.16
N PRO A 60 11.11 8.67 6.55
CA PRO A 60 11.46 10.10 6.54
C PRO A 60 11.23 10.79 7.90
N GLY A 61 10.69 10.08 8.89
CA GLY A 61 10.26 10.66 10.15
C GLY A 61 8.84 11.25 10.05
N GLY A 62 8.36 11.77 11.17
CA GLY A 62 7.12 12.54 11.22
C GLY A 62 7.40 14.01 11.50
N GLU A 63 6.55 14.88 11.00
CA GLU A 63 6.66 16.33 11.25
C GLU A 63 5.62 16.77 12.28
N TYR A 64 5.98 17.73 13.12
CA TYR A 64 5.01 18.34 14.03
C TYR A 64 4.02 19.19 13.23
N TYR A 65 2.74 19.10 13.58
CA TYR A 65 1.76 20.04 13.06
C TYR A 65 2.03 21.43 13.66
N CYS A 66 2.28 22.43 12.81
CA CYS A 66 2.66 23.78 13.24
C CYS A 66 1.68 24.37 14.27
N ASP A 67 0.38 24.12 14.12
CA ASP A 67 -0.65 24.64 15.03
C ASP A 67 -0.96 23.69 16.21
N PHE A 68 -0.46 22.45 16.16
CA PHE A 68 -0.74 21.39 17.15
C PHE A 68 0.53 20.57 17.39
N PRO A 69 1.52 21.11 18.14
CA PRO A 69 2.85 20.51 18.31
C PRO A 69 2.85 19.18 19.07
N LYS A 70 1.69 18.68 19.51
CA LYS A 70 1.52 17.35 20.10
C LYS A 70 1.13 16.28 19.06
N ILE A 71 0.83 16.68 17.83
CA ILE A 71 0.42 15.80 16.74
C ILE A 71 1.57 15.67 15.76
N ILE A 72 2.06 14.44 15.60
CA ILE A 72 3.07 14.10 14.59
C ILE A 72 2.32 13.64 13.34
N TYR A 73 2.48 14.38 12.25
CA TYR A 73 1.84 14.11 10.98
C TYR A 73 2.65 13.10 10.16
N SER A 74 1.94 12.18 9.52
CA SER A 74 2.53 11.11 8.70
C SER A 74 2.47 11.42 7.19
N ALA A 75 2.26 12.67 6.78
CA ALA A 75 2.13 13.02 5.36
C ALA A 75 3.37 12.61 4.57
N ASN A 76 4.56 12.97 5.03
CA ASN A 76 5.80 12.61 4.34
C ASN A 76 5.99 11.10 4.24
N ARG A 77 5.61 10.36 5.30
CA ARG A 77 5.59 8.89 5.26
C ARG A 77 4.67 8.38 4.15
N GLN A 78 3.44 8.91 4.06
CA GLN A 78 2.52 8.54 2.99
C GLN A 78 3.07 8.88 1.60
N ILE A 79 3.61 10.09 1.42
CA ILE A 79 4.20 10.54 0.16
C ILE A 79 5.35 9.63 -0.27
N VAL A 80 6.31 9.35 0.62
CA VAL A 80 7.50 8.54 0.31
C VAL A 80 7.09 7.13 -0.12
N SER A 81 6.26 6.47 0.67
CA SER A 81 5.85 5.08 0.38
C SER A 81 4.92 5.00 -0.84
N THR A 82 4.01 5.95 -1.04
CA THR A 82 3.19 6.05 -2.27
C THR A 82 4.06 6.27 -3.51
N LEU A 83 4.99 7.23 -3.46
CA LEU A 83 5.85 7.54 -4.61
C LEU A 83 6.74 6.35 -4.98
N ALA A 84 7.30 5.65 -3.99
CA ALA A 84 8.10 4.45 -4.23
C ALA A 84 7.28 3.35 -4.92
N GLY A 85 6.04 3.11 -4.46
CA GLY A 85 5.13 2.15 -5.08
C GLY A 85 4.73 2.54 -6.51
N LEU A 86 4.35 3.79 -6.73
CA LEU A 86 3.98 4.29 -8.07
C LEU A 86 5.12 4.20 -9.08
N LYS A 87 6.38 4.41 -8.65
CA LYS A 87 7.55 4.22 -9.52
C LYS A 87 7.78 2.77 -9.95
N LYS A 88 7.16 1.81 -9.27
CA LYS A 88 7.28 0.37 -9.54
C LYS A 88 6.02 -0.24 -10.15
N ALA A 89 4.89 0.45 -10.09
CA ALA A 89 3.66 0.05 -10.73
C ALA A 89 3.87 -0.12 -12.24
N THR A 90 3.55 -1.31 -12.76
CA THR A 90 3.76 -1.65 -14.17
C THR A 90 2.47 -1.67 -15.00
N ARG A 91 1.32 -1.58 -14.32
CA ARG A 91 0.01 -1.67 -14.97
C ARG A 91 -0.54 -0.31 -15.36
N LYS A 92 -1.60 -0.33 -16.17
CA LYS A 92 -2.20 0.87 -16.77
C LYS A 92 -2.82 1.80 -15.73
N TYR A 93 -3.46 1.22 -14.71
CA TYR A 93 -4.10 1.96 -13.62
C TYR A 93 -3.39 1.65 -12.30
N ALA A 94 -3.36 2.63 -11.41
CA ALA A 94 -2.80 2.49 -10.07
C ALA A 94 -3.82 2.90 -9.02
N ILE A 95 -3.97 2.06 -7.98
CA ILE A 95 -4.76 2.37 -6.79
C ILE A 95 -3.82 2.47 -5.61
N LYS A 96 -3.87 3.57 -4.88
CA LYS A 96 -3.21 3.68 -3.58
C LYS A 96 -4.20 3.42 -2.46
N ILE A 97 -3.87 2.51 -1.55
CA ILE A 97 -4.60 2.29 -0.30
C ILE A 97 -3.64 2.21 0.89
N ARG A 98 -4.17 2.39 2.10
CA ARG A 98 -3.37 2.25 3.32
C ARG A 98 -3.19 0.77 3.66
N SER A 99 -2.12 0.44 4.38
CA SER A 99 -1.79 -0.93 4.79
C SER A 99 -2.75 -1.56 5.81
N ASP A 100 -3.65 -0.76 6.37
CA ASP A 100 -4.73 -1.14 7.28
C ASP A 100 -6.12 -1.10 6.62
N MET A 101 -6.17 -1.01 5.28
CA MET A 101 -7.39 -1.01 4.48
C MET A 101 -7.31 -2.10 3.41
N TYR A 102 -8.47 -2.51 2.92
CA TYR A 102 -8.59 -3.52 1.86
C TYR A 102 -9.67 -3.15 0.85
N LEU A 103 -9.66 -3.79 -0.31
CA LEU A 103 -10.69 -3.66 -1.34
C LEU A 103 -11.54 -4.92 -1.37
N GLU A 104 -12.87 -4.76 -1.33
CA GLU A 104 -13.82 -5.87 -1.39
C GLU A 104 -14.26 -6.21 -2.83
N ASN A 105 -14.15 -5.24 -3.75
CA ASN A 105 -14.42 -5.40 -5.17
C ASN A 105 -13.73 -4.29 -5.97
N TYR A 106 -13.87 -4.36 -7.30
CA TYR A 106 -13.31 -3.39 -8.25
C TYR A 106 -14.35 -2.88 -9.25
N SER A 107 -15.65 -2.90 -8.87
CA SER A 107 -16.77 -2.49 -9.73
C SER A 107 -16.82 -0.99 -10.04
N PHE A 108 -15.97 -0.18 -9.41
CA PHE A 108 -15.80 1.23 -9.75
C PHE A 108 -15.04 1.46 -11.08
N PHE A 109 -14.60 0.38 -11.76
CA PHE A 109 -14.06 0.42 -13.13
C PHE A 109 -15.10 0.06 -14.21
N ASP A 110 -16.35 -0.23 -13.83
CA ASP A 110 -17.44 -0.55 -14.76
C ASP A 110 -18.03 0.71 -15.44
#